data_AF-W6NF40-F1
#
_entry.id   AF-W6NF40-F1
#
_cell.length_a   1.000
_cell.length_b   1.000
_cell.length_c   1.000
_cell.angle_alpha   90.00
_cell.angle_beta   90.00
_cell.angle_gamma   90.00
#
_symmetry.space_group_name_H-M   'P 1'
#
loop_
_entity.id
_entity.type
_entity.pdbx_description
1 polymer ?
#
loop_
_entity_poly.entity_id
_entity_poly.type
_entity_poly.pdbx_seq_one_letter_code
_entity_poly.pdbx_strand_id
1 'polypeptide(L)'
;MRISQLSNWLNQDYPCQGDTIVFEENKKTVTFIDESMQVSSVILPHVGSLIFSDNSVLGEKSPWQCTRRKSPEKVFFQPEAIFPAFSDPASWTVDDKPLLHMNMVPGPKDDVIFHDVGAFQISIDDQVTVNTLKVSKDWVGPNTG
;
A
#
# COMPACT_ATOMS: atom_id res chain seq x y z
N MET A 1 -0.73 0.79 -0.26
CA MET A 1 -1.82 1.71 -0.68
C MET A 1 -2.94 0.86 -1.27
N ARG A 2 -4.20 1.21 -1.03
CA ARG A 2 -5.38 0.42 -1.42
C ARG A 2 -6.31 1.25 -2.30
N ILE A 3 -6.91 0.63 -3.31
CA ILE A 3 -7.81 1.31 -4.25
C ILE A 3 -9.13 1.72 -3.56
N SER A 4 -9.56 0.92 -2.58
CA SER A 4 -10.77 1.16 -1.77
C SER A 4 -10.66 2.32 -0.79
N GLN A 5 -9.48 2.93 -0.64
CA GLN A 5 -9.23 3.96 0.37
C GLN A 5 -9.32 5.37 -0.23
N LEU A 6 -10.27 6.16 0.26
CA LEU A 6 -10.60 7.50 -0.25
C LEU A 6 -9.42 8.47 -0.31
N SER A 7 -8.54 8.44 0.70
CA SER A 7 -7.38 9.33 0.77
C SER A 7 -6.34 9.09 -0.33
N ASN A 8 -6.43 7.98 -1.07
CA ASN A 8 -5.53 7.69 -2.19
C ASN A 8 -6.02 8.29 -3.52
N TRP A 9 -7.16 8.99 -3.52
CA TRP A 9 -7.76 9.61 -4.69
C TRP A 9 -7.64 11.12 -4.63
N LEU A 10 -7.28 11.73 -5.75
CA LEU A 10 -7.22 13.19 -5.87
C LEU A 10 -8.58 13.79 -5.50
N ASN A 11 -8.56 14.83 -4.65
CA ASN A 11 -9.74 15.52 -4.13
C ASN A 11 -10.72 14.62 -3.36
N GLN A 12 -10.28 13.45 -2.89
CA GLN A 12 -11.16 12.47 -2.23
C GLN A 12 -12.33 12.07 -3.14
N ASP A 13 -12.06 11.87 -4.43
CA ASP A 13 -13.06 11.51 -5.43
C ASP A 13 -12.92 10.06 -5.87
N TYR A 14 -13.80 9.18 -5.37
CA TYR A 14 -13.78 7.76 -5.74
C TYR A 14 -14.10 7.56 -7.25
N PRO A 15 -13.55 6.52 -7.88
CA PRO A 15 -14.05 6.02 -9.15
C PRO A 15 -15.51 5.61 -8.99
N CYS A 16 -16.36 6.03 -9.92
CA CYS A 16 -17.69 5.49 -10.09
C CYS A 16 -17.69 4.45 -11.21
N GLN A 17 -18.79 3.72 -11.29
CA GLN A 17 -19.00 2.75 -12.35
C GLN A 17 -18.85 3.38 -13.75
N GLY A 18 -17.98 2.80 -14.57
CA GLY A 18 -17.77 3.21 -15.97
C GLY A 18 -16.77 4.36 -16.18
N ASP A 19 -16.15 4.88 -15.13
CA ASP A 19 -15.12 5.91 -15.25
C ASP A 19 -13.81 5.36 -15.82
N THR A 20 -12.88 6.27 -16.09
CA THR A 20 -11.49 5.96 -16.40
C THR A 20 -10.61 6.27 -15.20
N ILE A 21 -9.91 5.26 -14.69
CA ILE A 21 -8.89 5.48 -13.65
C ILE A 21 -7.59 5.90 -14.32
N VAL A 22 -6.95 6.92 -13.77
CA VAL A 22 -5.67 7.44 -14.24
C VAL A 22 -4.65 7.35 -13.12
N PHE A 23 -3.59 6.59 -13.35
CA PHE A 23 -2.38 6.61 -12.53
C PHE A 23 -1.41 7.66 -13.10
N GLU A 24 -0.80 8.47 -12.23
CA GLU A 24 0.15 9.51 -12.68
C GLU A 24 1.37 8.90 -13.40
N GLU A 25 1.64 9.36 -14.63
CA GLU A 25 2.74 8.86 -15.47
C GLU A 25 4.14 9.02 -14.84
N ASN A 26 4.34 10.09 -14.06
CA ASN A 26 5.65 10.45 -13.50
C ASN A 26 5.85 9.98 -12.05
N LYS A 27 4.94 9.16 -11.50
CA LYS A 27 5.05 8.64 -10.13
C LYS A 27 5.07 7.13 -10.10
N LYS A 28 6.10 6.58 -9.44
CA LYS A 28 6.15 5.14 -9.16
C LYS A 28 4.96 4.78 -8.27
N THR A 29 4.12 3.85 -8.73
CA THR A 29 2.91 3.46 -7.99
C THR A 29 2.86 1.97 -7.74
N VAL A 30 2.74 1.57 -6.47
CA VAL A 30 2.41 0.19 -6.09
C VAL A 30 1.14 0.22 -5.26
N THR A 31 0.06 -0.35 -5.77
CA THR A 31 -1.24 -0.33 -5.08
C THR A 31 -1.97 -1.66 -5.16
N PHE A 32 -2.85 -1.87 -4.18
CA PHE A 32 -3.76 -3.00 -4.09
C PHE A 32 -5.06 -2.69 -4.77
N ILE A 33 -5.47 -3.59 -5.65
CA ILE A 33 -6.87 -3.78 -5.97
C ILE A 33 -7.41 -4.74 -4.91
N ASP A 34 -7.75 -4.19 -3.74
CA ASP A 34 -8.17 -4.97 -2.58
C ASP A 34 -9.65 -5.37 -2.64
N GLU A 35 -10.44 -4.64 -3.41
CA GLU A 35 -11.83 -4.95 -3.72
C GLU A 35 -12.10 -4.77 -5.22
N SER A 36 -13.10 -5.48 -5.74
CA SER A 36 -13.51 -5.37 -7.14
C SER A 36 -13.93 -3.95 -7.54
N MET A 37 -13.81 -3.64 -8.82
CA MET A 37 -14.32 -2.39 -9.38
C MET A 37 -14.81 -2.58 -10.82
N GLN A 38 -15.82 -1.82 -11.21
CA GLN A 38 -16.29 -1.78 -12.60
C GLN A 38 -15.98 -0.42 -13.23
N VAL A 39 -14.96 -0.36 -14.08
CA VAL A 39 -14.52 0.85 -14.78
C VAL A 39 -14.50 0.61 -16.28
N SER A 40 -14.53 1.68 -17.08
CA SER A 40 -14.43 1.53 -18.54
C SER A 40 -12.99 1.32 -18.99
N SER A 41 -12.04 1.98 -18.34
CA SER A 41 -10.62 1.82 -18.64
C SER A 41 -9.74 2.19 -17.45
N VAL A 42 -8.48 1.73 -17.51
CA VAL A 42 -7.44 2.03 -16.53
C VAL A 42 -6.19 2.43 -17.29
N ILE A 43 -5.70 3.64 -17.07
CA ILE A 43 -4.41 4.13 -17.59
C ILE A 43 -3.34 3.79 -16.54
N LEU A 44 -2.57 2.74 -16.80
CA LEU A 44 -1.58 2.18 -15.86
C LEU A 44 -0.41 3.14 -15.58
N PRO A 45 0.23 3.04 -14.41
CA PRO A 45 1.45 3.80 -14.13
C PRO A 45 2.59 3.33 -15.04
N HIS A 46 3.47 4.24 -15.48
CA HIS A 46 4.65 3.87 -16.28
C HIS A 46 5.65 3.03 -15.48
N VAL A 47 5.75 3.26 -14.17
CA VAL A 47 6.61 2.52 -13.26
C VAL A 47 5.78 2.08 -12.07
N GLY A 48 5.59 0.78 -11.87
CA GLY A 48 4.73 0.33 -10.79
C GLY A 48 4.17 -1.06 -10.93
N SER A 49 3.29 -1.41 -9.99
CA SER A 49 2.55 -2.67 -9.96
C SER A 49 1.15 -2.44 -9.42
N LEU A 50 0.16 -3.08 -10.05
CA LEU A 50 -1.17 -3.27 -9.48
C LEU A 50 -1.27 -4.71 -8.97
N ILE A 51 -1.52 -4.88 -7.68
CA ILE A 51 -1.57 -6.18 -7.03
C ILE A 51 -3.03 -6.50 -6.73
N PHE A 52 -3.53 -7.58 -7.31
CA PHE A 52 -4.89 -8.05 -7.10
C PHE A 52 -4.95 -8.94 -5.86
N SER A 53 -5.85 -8.62 -4.92
CA SER A 53 -6.20 -9.54 -3.84
C SER A 53 -6.96 -10.76 -4.38
N ASP A 54 -6.96 -11.87 -3.65
CA ASP A 54 -7.46 -13.19 -4.08
C ASP A 54 -8.85 -13.18 -4.74
N ASN A 55 -9.75 -12.28 -4.32
CA ASN A 55 -11.13 -12.19 -4.82
C ASN A 55 -11.44 -10.88 -5.55
N SER A 56 -10.42 -10.10 -5.90
CA SER A 56 -10.60 -8.82 -6.57
C SER A 56 -10.70 -8.99 -8.09
N VAL A 57 -11.68 -8.33 -8.70
CA VAL A 57 -11.96 -8.44 -10.13
C VAL A 57 -12.15 -7.06 -10.76
N LEU A 58 -11.58 -6.85 -11.95
CA LEU A 58 -11.96 -5.72 -12.81
C LEU A 58 -13.20 -6.10 -13.63
N GLY A 59 -14.24 -5.29 -13.55
CA GLY A 59 -15.51 -5.47 -14.25
C GLY A 59 -16.71 -5.68 -13.33
N GLU A 60 -16.49 -5.87 -12.02
CA GLU A 60 -17.54 -6.04 -11.02
C GLU A 60 -17.54 -4.89 -10.01
N LYS A 61 -18.70 -4.30 -9.75
CA LYS A 61 -18.82 -3.16 -8.83
C LYS A 61 -18.84 -3.65 -7.38
N SER A 62 -17.91 -3.17 -6.55
CA SER A 62 -17.96 -3.33 -5.10
C SER A 62 -18.70 -2.19 -4.37
N PRO A 63 -19.09 -2.38 -3.09
CA PRO A 63 -19.80 -1.36 -2.31
C PRO A 63 -19.04 -0.04 -2.11
N TRP A 64 -17.71 -0.07 -2.04
CA TRP A 64 -16.89 1.14 -1.91
C TRP A 64 -16.94 2.04 -3.14
N GLN A 65 -17.20 1.46 -4.32
CA GLN A 65 -17.24 2.18 -5.59
C GLN A 65 -18.56 2.95 -5.73
N CYS A 66 -18.51 4.23 -6.08
CA CYS A 66 -19.72 5.00 -6.29
C CYS A 66 -20.51 4.53 -7.52
N THR A 67 -21.81 4.81 -7.53
CA THR A 67 -22.67 4.47 -8.66
C THR A 67 -22.38 5.37 -9.87
N ARG A 68 -22.70 4.86 -11.06
CA ARG A 68 -22.45 5.55 -12.33
C ARG A 68 -22.85 7.02 -12.30
N ARG A 69 -21.90 7.90 -12.68
CA ARG A 69 -22.13 9.34 -12.88
C ARG A 69 -22.98 9.58 -14.13
N LYS A 70 -23.57 10.79 -14.24
CA LYS A 70 -24.29 11.21 -15.46
C LYS A 70 -23.41 11.15 -16.70
N SER A 71 -22.15 11.55 -16.54
CA SER A 71 -21.09 11.48 -17.54
C SER A 71 -19.90 10.75 -16.92
N PRO A 72 -19.33 9.73 -17.60
CA PRO A 72 -18.08 9.12 -17.16
C PRO A 72 -16.96 10.17 -17.10
N GLU A 73 -16.16 10.10 -16.05
CA GLU A 73 -15.07 11.04 -15.79
C GLU A 73 -13.72 10.32 -15.70
N LYS A 74 -12.65 11.12 -15.71
CA LYS A 74 -11.31 10.66 -15.35
C LYS A 74 -11.11 10.91 -13.88
N VAL A 75 -10.83 9.86 -13.12
CA VAL A 75 -10.47 9.96 -11.70
C VAL A 75 -9.00 9.59 -11.51
N PHE A 76 -8.31 10.31 -10.65
CA PHE A 76 -6.86 10.22 -10.52
C PHE A 76 -6.47 9.53 -9.22
N PHE A 77 -5.73 8.44 -9.34
CA PHE A 77 -5.14 7.76 -8.19
C PHE A 77 -3.85 8.49 -7.82
N GLN A 78 -3.90 9.25 -6.73
CA GLN A 78 -2.82 10.11 -6.24
C GLN A 78 -2.66 9.93 -4.73
N PRO A 79 -2.15 8.78 -4.28
CA PRO A 79 -1.84 8.63 -2.88
C PRO A 79 -0.74 9.61 -2.48
N GLU A 80 -0.85 10.17 -1.28
CA GLU A 80 0.29 10.77 -0.60
C GLU A 80 1.28 9.66 -0.28
N ALA A 81 2.13 9.32 -1.25
CA ALA A 81 3.05 8.21 -1.15
C ALA A 81 4.20 8.55 -0.19
N ILE A 82 3.98 8.33 1.10
CA ILE A 82 5.07 8.16 2.07
C ILE A 82 5.30 6.65 2.14
N PHE A 83 6.28 6.16 1.37
CA PHE A 83 6.78 4.82 1.60
C PHE A 83 7.65 4.88 2.86
N PRO A 84 7.36 4.09 3.90
CA PRO A 84 8.22 4.04 5.07
C PRO A 84 9.63 3.66 4.63
N ALA A 85 10.60 4.50 4.97
CA ALA A 85 12.00 4.20 4.76
C ALA A 85 12.43 3.13 5.76
N PHE A 86 13.20 2.15 5.31
CA PHE A 86 13.77 1.14 6.19
C PHE A 86 14.58 1.79 7.32
N SER A 87 15.25 2.91 7.02
CA SER A 87 16.03 3.68 7.98
C SER A 87 15.21 4.61 8.87
N ASP A 88 13.88 4.70 8.71
CA ASP A 88 13.01 5.50 9.57
C ASP A 88 12.60 4.70 10.82
N PRO A 89 13.05 5.11 12.02
CA PRO A 89 12.67 4.48 13.30
C PRO A 89 11.16 4.39 13.54
N ALA A 90 10.36 5.31 12.99
CA ALA A 90 8.91 5.30 13.15
C ALA A 90 8.23 4.18 12.35
N SER A 91 8.95 3.55 11.41
CA SER A 91 8.46 2.45 10.59
C SER A 91 8.52 1.09 11.31
N TRP A 92 9.19 1.02 12.47
CA TRP A 92 9.47 -0.23 13.16
C TRP A 92 8.76 -0.31 14.51
N THR A 93 8.22 -1.49 14.78
CA THR A 93 7.84 -1.91 16.13
C THR A 93 9.00 -2.76 16.66
N VAL A 94 9.52 -2.39 17.83
CA VAL A 94 10.60 -3.12 18.52
C VAL A 94 10.02 -3.76 19.77
N ASP A 95 10.33 -5.03 20.01
CA ASP A 95 9.82 -5.79 21.16
C ASP A 95 10.21 -5.14 22.50
N ASP A 96 11.46 -4.71 22.62
CA ASP A 96 11.99 -3.96 23.76
C ASP A 96 12.29 -2.52 23.35
N LYS A 97 11.83 -1.54 24.12
CA LYS A 97 12.15 -0.12 23.84
C LYS A 97 13.64 0.14 24.09
N PRO A 98 14.44 0.40 23.04
CA PRO A 98 15.86 0.64 23.23
C PRO A 98 16.10 2.03 23.81
N LEU A 99 17.21 2.18 24.56
CA LEU A 99 17.62 3.47 25.13
C LEU A 99 18.16 4.46 24.08
N LEU A 100 18.61 3.97 22.93
CA LEU A 100 19.22 4.76 21.87
C LEU A 100 18.37 4.71 20.60
N HIS A 101 18.17 5.88 19.99
CA HIS A 101 17.39 6.01 18.76
C HIS A 101 17.96 5.18 17.59
N MET A 102 19.29 5.00 17.52
CA MET A 102 19.93 4.19 16.48
C MET A 102 19.53 2.70 16.53
N ASN A 103 19.10 2.21 17.69
CA ASN A 103 18.69 0.82 17.88
C ASN A 103 17.19 0.62 17.62
N MET A 104 16.49 1.66 17.17
CA MET A 104 15.09 1.58 16.75
C MET A 104 14.95 1.17 15.27
N VAL A 105 16.06 0.97 14.57
CA VAL A 105 16.12 0.46 13.19
C VAL A 105 16.85 -0.90 13.23
N PRO A 106 16.39 -1.92 12.48
CA PRO A 106 17.05 -3.23 12.48
C PRO A 106 18.50 -3.17 11.99
N GLY A 107 19.38 -3.84 12.72
CA GLY A 107 20.79 -4.01 12.40
C GLY A 107 21.18 -5.47 12.14
N PRO A 108 22.50 -5.76 12.00
CA PRO A 108 23.00 -7.05 11.54
C PRO A 108 22.65 -8.27 12.40
N LYS A 109 22.21 -8.06 13.64
CA LYS A 109 21.87 -9.14 14.58
C LYS A 109 20.36 -9.31 14.77
N ASP A 110 19.56 -8.48 14.12
CA ASP A 110 18.12 -8.43 14.33
C ASP A 110 17.38 -9.26 13.28
N ASP A 111 16.29 -9.88 13.71
CA ASP A 111 15.35 -10.59 12.84
C ASP A 111 14.22 -9.67 12.43
N VAL A 112 14.10 -9.39 11.13
CA VAL A 112 13.05 -8.54 10.57
C VAL A 112 11.86 -9.38 10.14
N ILE A 113 10.68 -9.02 10.67
CA ILE A 113 9.42 -9.66 10.36
C ILE A 113 8.46 -8.62 9.78
N PHE A 114 8.07 -8.83 8.53
CA PHE A 114 6.91 -8.13 7.97
C PHE A 114 5.68 -9.01 8.16
N HIS A 115 4.73 -8.54 8.97
CA HIS A 115 3.46 -9.24 9.13
C HIS A 115 2.61 -9.03 7.86
N ASP A 116 2.17 -10.13 7.25
CA ASP A 116 1.39 -10.14 6.03
C ASP A 116 -0.06 -9.70 6.31
N VAL A 117 -0.28 -8.39 6.22
CA VAL A 117 -1.61 -7.75 6.29
C VAL A 117 -2.05 -7.21 4.90
N GLY A 118 -1.46 -7.77 3.83
CA GLY A 118 -1.46 -7.25 2.46
C GLY A 118 -0.06 -6.78 2.05
N ALA A 119 0.18 -6.39 0.79
CA ALA A 119 1.51 -5.89 0.44
C ALA A 119 1.77 -4.46 0.89
N PHE A 120 3.01 -4.33 1.28
CA PHE A 120 3.68 -3.15 1.73
C PHE A 120 4.79 -2.84 0.72
N GLN A 121 5.25 -1.61 0.74
CA GLN A 121 6.47 -1.21 0.08
C GLN A 121 7.31 -0.46 1.10
N ILE A 122 8.58 -0.82 1.17
CA ILE A 122 9.58 -0.13 1.97
C ILE A 122 10.67 0.36 1.03
N SER A 123 11.16 1.58 1.25
CA SER A 123 12.35 2.07 0.56
C SER A 123 13.60 1.67 1.34
N ILE A 124 14.62 1.23 0.60
CA ILE A 124 15.95 0.92 1.15
C ILE A 124 16.91 1.82 0.38
N ASP A 125 17.31 2.92 1.01
CA ASP A 125 18.12 3.96 0.36
C ASP A 125 19.63 3.67 0.48
N ASP A 126 20.03 2.88 1.48
CA ASP A 126 21.41 2.49 1.76
C ASP A 126 21.54 0.96 1.93
N GLN A 127 22.78 0.45 1.93
CA GLN A 127 23.04 -0.97 2.21
C GLN A 127 22.59 -1.33 3.64
N VAL A 128 21.65 -2.26 3.75
CA VAL A 128 21.15 -2.80 5.01
C VAL A 128 21.67 -4.22 5.21
N THR A 129 22.09 -4.55 6.43
CA THR A 129 22.42 -5.92 6.85
C THR A 129 21.59 -6.27 8.08
N VAL A 130 20.91 -7.42 8.04
CA VAL A 130 20.09 -7.97 9.12
C VAL A 130 20.38 -9.46 9.27
N ASN A 131 20.00 -10.07 10.39
CA ASN A 131 20.23 -11.51 10.61
C ASN A 131 19.29 -12.34 9.72
N THR A 132 17.99 -12.06 9.80
CA THR A 132 16.99 -12.65 8.90
C THR A 132 15.97 -11.60 8.46
N LEU A 133 15.39 -11.80 7.27
CA LEU A 133 14.27 -11.00 6.77
C LEU A 133 13.20 -11.96 6.26
N LYS A 134 12.01 -11.90 6.87
CA LYS A 134 10.90 -12.79 6.52
C LYS A 134 9.57 -12.06 6.49
N VAL A 135 8.64 -12.60 5.70
CA VAL A 135 7.23 -12.23 5.68
C VAL A 135 6.46 -13.33 6.42
N SER A 136 5.66 -12.97 7.42
CA SER A 136 4.91 -13.92 8.25
C SER A 136 3.42 -13.65 8.20
N LYS A 137 2.60 -14.68 7.95
CA LYS A 137 1.14 -14.61 8.04
C LYS A 137 0.61 -14.68 9.48
N ASP A 138 1.44 -15.13 10.40
CA ASP A 138 1.07 -15.23 11.81
C ASP A 138 1.31 -13.86 12.48
N TRP A 139 0.23 -13.11 12.70
CA TRP A 139 0.27 -11.96 13.61
C TRP A 139 -0.02 -12.46 15.03
N VAL A 140 1.01 -12.54 15.84
CA VAL A 140 0.86 -12.68 17.30
C VAL A 140 0.96 -11.27 17.84
N GLY A 141 -0.19 -10.65 18.14
CA GLY A 141 -0.22 -9.34 18.76
C GLY A 141 0.57 -9.32 20.06
N PRO A 142 1.00 -8.13 20.55
CA PRO A 142 1.65 -8.03 21.84
C PRO A 142 0.70 -8.60 22.91
N ASN A 143 1.13 -9.65 23.60
CA ASN A 143 0.45 -10.15 24.78
C ASN A 143 0.43 -9.03 25.81
N THR A 144 -0.72 -8.36 25.97
CA THR A 144 -0.98 -7.51 27.13
C THR A 144 -1.16 -8.43 28.33
N GLY A 145 -0.06 -8.80 28.96
CA GLY A 145 0.00 -9.33 30.31
C GLY A 145 -0.06 -8.22 31.34
#